data_AF-A0A963EIF3-F1
#
_entry.id   AF-A0A963EIF3-F1
#
_cell.length_a   1.000
_cell.length_b   1.000
_cell.length_c   1.000
_cell.angle_alpha   90.00
_cell.angle_beta   90.00
_cell.angle_gamma   90.00
#
_symmetry.space_group_name_H-M   'P 1'
#
loop_
_entity.id
_entity.type
_entity.pdbx_description
1 polymer ?
#
loop_
_entity_poly.entity_id
_entity_poly.type
_entity_poly.pdbx_seq_one_letter_code
_entity_poly.pdbx_strand_id
1 'polypeptide(L)'
;MKRLIALSLGLIAAGSAWAATSYDERARILAPTGDFTAAERFEDLPGGSATNRRRLDREAYSQPSANMPFADRGDFFVGNGFFKRLWVTPPSSTEAADGLGPLYNARACQRCHLKDGRGHPPAADEEAVSMFLRLSVPPANEAEAQAMREKGDKVVPEPTYGGQLQNFAVPGHAREGRMTIDYEPFEIEFADGTVQSMRRPTYGVADPGYGPMREDVMLSPRVASAMIGLGLLEAIAGEDIRAKADPEDADGDGVSGRAQEVWSHALGRKALGRFGWKAGNATIADQSSEALDGDIGVSNPLVPFPWGDCTERQTD
;
A
#
# COMPACT_ATOMS: atom_id res chain seq x y z
N MET A 1 29.47 34.48 -41.66
CA MET A 1 28.05 34.12 -41.42
C MET A 1 27.96 32.69 -40.90
N LYS A 2 27.95 32.49 -39.58
CA LYS A 2 27.65 31.22 -38.93
C LYS A 2 26.66 31.55 -37.81
N ARG A 3 25.40 31.15 -38.00
CA ARG A 3 24.33 31.37 -37.01
C ARG A 3 24.44 30.30 -35.92
N LEU A 4 24.59 30.75 -34.69
CA LEU A 4 24.34 29.97 -33.48
C LEU A 4 22.87 29.52 -33.48
N ILE A 5 22.62 28.25 -33.18
CA ILE A 5 21.32 27.78 -32.70
C ILE A 5 21.54 27.39 -31.24
N ALA A 6 21.21 28.30 -30.34
CA ALA A 6 21.06 28.00 -28.93
C ALA A 6 19.70 27.31 -28.76
N LEU A 7 19.71 26.03 -28.38
CA LEU A 7 18.51 25.32 -27.95
C LEU A 7 18.20 25.77 -26.53
N SER A 8 17.27 26.72 -26.39
CA SER A 8 16.66 27.05 -25.10
C SER A 8 15.84 25.86 -24.62
N LEU A 9 16.30 25.16 -23.58
CA LEU A 9 15.45 24.29 -22.77
C LEU A 9 14.36 25.17 -22.14
N GLY A 10 13.18 25.16 -22.76
CA GLY A 10 11.97 25.65 -22.10
C GLY A 10 11.62 24.67 -20.97
N LEU A 11 11.82 25.10 -19.73
CA LEU A 11 11.11 24.53 -18.58
C LEU A 11 9.61 24.68 -18.87
N ILE A 12 8.97 23.60 -19.31
CA ILE A 12 7.52 23.49 -19.19
C ILE A 12 7.27 23.12 -17.73
N ALA A 13 7.21 24.13 -16.88
CA ALA A 13 6.50 24.03 -15.62
C ALA A 13 5.03 23.83 -15.99
N ALA A 14 4.59 22.58 -16.05
CA ALA A 14 3.18 22.25 -16.01
C ALA A 14 2.69 22.62 -14.60
N GLY A 15 2.39 23.90 -14.41
CA GLY A 15 1.64 24.37 -13.26
C GLY A 15 0.28 23.69 -13.30
N SER A 16 0.09 22.72 -12.42
CA SER A 16 -1.21 22.15 -12.10
C SER A 16 -2.12 23.30 -11.66
N ALA A 17 -2.98 23.75 -12.57
CA ALA A 17 -4.04 24.70 -12.29
C ALA A 17 -5.17 24.02 -11.50
N TRP A 18 -4.84 23.47 -10.34
CA TRP A 18 -5.76 23.43 -9.23
C TRP A 18 -5.50 24.73 -8.50
N ALA A 19 -6.36 25.73 -8.68
CA ALA A 19 -6.34 26.88 -7.78
C ALA A 19 -6.40 26.30 -6.36
N ALA A 20 -5.32 26.46 -5.59
CA ALA A 20 -5.22 25.93 -4.25
C ALA A 20 -6.29 26.63 -3.40
N THR A 21 -7.46 25.98 -3.28
CA THR A 21 -8.52 26.32 -2.32
C THR A 21 -7.84 26.61 -0.99
N SER A 22 -8.04 27.79 -0.40
CA SER A 22 -7.36 28.14 0.85
C SER A 22 -7.71 27.16 1.96
N TYR A 23 -6.88 27.04 3.01
CA TYR A 23 -7.21 26.21 4.17
C TYR A 23 -8.62 26.51 4.70
N ASP A 24 -8.96 27.79 4.87
CA ASP A 24 -10.29 28.22 5.36
C ASP A 24 -11.44 27.84 4.42
N GLU A 25 -11.20 27.85 3.11
CA GLU A 25 -12.20 27.40 2.14
C GLU A 25 -12.35 25.86 2.18
N ARG A 26 -11.25 25.10 2.29
CA ARG A 26 -11.30 23.65 2.47
C ARG A 26 -12.01 23.26 3.78
N ALA A 27 -11.68 23.93 4.89
CA ALA A 27 -12.29 23.69 6.19
C ALA A 27 -13.80 23.91 6.18
N ARG A 28 -14.29 24.94 5.47
CA ARG A 28 -15.73 25.18 5.30
C ARG A 28 -16.42 24.11 4.45
N ILE A 29 -15.78 23.63 3.39
CA ILE A 29 -16.32 22.57 2.51
C ILE A 29 -16.41 21.23 3.25
N LEU A 30 -15.45 20.95 4.15
CA LEU A 30 -15.34 19.69 4.88
C LEU A 30 -16.06 19.68 6.24
N ALA A 31 -16.82 20.72 6.56
CA ALA A 31 -17.57 20.78 7.81
C ALA A 31 -18.63 19.66 7.86
N PRO A 32 -18.73 18.87 8.94
CA PRO A 32 -19.74 17.81 9.05
C PRO A 32 -21.16 18.37 9.02
N THR A 33 -22.11 17.60 8.46
CA THR A 33 -23.54 17.95 8.57
C THR A 33 -23.98 17.95 10.03
N GLY A 34 -24.79 18.96 10.39
CA GLY A 34 -25.52 19.01 11.65
C GLY A 34 -26.99 18.58 11.53
N ASP A 35 -27.47 18.34 10.30
CA ASP A 35 -28.86 18.02 10.00
C ASP A 35 -28.94 16.73 9.17
N PHE A 36 -29.59 15.72 9.73
CA PHE A 36 -29.79 14.41 9.11
C PHE A 36 -31.24 14.20 8.64
N THR A 37 -32.06 15.27 8.61
CA THR A 37 -33.46 15.19 8.16
C THR A 37 -33.59 15.21 6.64
N ALA A 38 -32.57 15.66 5.92
CA ALA A 38 -32.50 15.68 4.48
C ALA A 38 -31.07 15.38 4.00
N ALA A 39 -30.97 14.89 2.77
CA ALA A 39 -29.68 14.64 2.16
C ALA A 39 -28.95 15.96 1.84
N GLU A 40 -27.64 16.00 2.07
CA GLU A 40 -26.83 17.16 1.69
C GLU A 40 -26.76 17.32 0.17
N ARG A 41 -26.50 18.55 -0.28
CA ARG A 41 -26.27 18.80 -1.69
C ARG A 41 -25.05 17.99 -2.14
N PHE A 42 -25.26 17.10 -3.12
CA PHE A 42 -24.25 16.19 -3.66
C PHE A 42 -23.86 15.02 -2.75
N GLU A 43 -24.65 14.69 -1.73
CA GLU A 43 -24.42 13.49 -0.90
C GLU A 43 -24.38 12.19 -1.74
N ASP A 44 -25.13 12.15 -2.84
CA ASP A 44 -25.13 11.05 -3.80
C ASP A 44 -23.86 11.00 -4.68
N LEU A 45 -22.91 11.93 -4.50
CA LEU A 45 -21.63 12.03 -5.21
C LEU A 45 -20.45 11.92 -4.22
N PRO A 46 -20.17 10.73 -3.65
CA PRO A 46 -19.10 10.55 -2.66
C PRO A 46 -17.69 10.82 -3.19
N GLY A 47 -17.49 10.80 -4.51
CA GLY A 47 -16.26 11.23 -5.18
C GLY A 47 -16.37 12.63 -5.82
N GLY A 48 -17.39 13.42 -5.47
CA GLY A 48 -17.72 14.67 -6.16
C GLY A 48 -17.90 14.46 -7.66
N SER A 49 -17.29 15.31 -8.47
CA SER A 49 -17.31 15.18 -9.94
C SER A 49 -16.62 13.91 -10.47
N ALA A 50 -15.81 13.23 -9.65
CA ALA A 50 -15.18 11.96 -10.01
C ALA A 50 -16.13 10.76 -9.90
N THR A 51 -17.28 10.91 -9.22
CA THR A 51 -18.24 9.82 -8.99
C THR A 51 -18.72 9.19 -10.29
N ASN A 52 -18.38 7.92 -10.49
CA ASN A 52 -18.81 7.15 -11.65
C ASN A 52 -20.11 6.38 -11.35
N ARG A 53 -21.14 6.56 -12.20
CA ARG A 53 -22.45 5.87 -12.10
C ARG A 53 -22.74 4.93 -13.27
N ARG A 54 -21.79 4.71 -14.18
CA ARG A 54 -22.02 3.95 -15.43
C ARG A 54 -22.20 2.46 -15.18
N ARG A 55 -21.52 1.91 -14.16
CA ARG A 55 -21.60 0.50 -13.78
C ARG A 55 -21.77 0.40 -12.27
N LEU A 56 -22.78 -0.37 -11.87
CA LEU A 56 -23.07 -0.71 -10.47
C LEU A 56 -22.93 -2.23 -10.28
N ASP A 57 -21.88 -2.79 -10.88
CA ASP A 57 -21.57 -4.21 -10.82
C ASP A 57 -20.17 -4.41 -10.19
N ARG A 58 -19.70 -5.65 -10.22
CA ARG A 58 -18.38 -6.03 -9.71
C ARG A 58 -17.19 -5.28 -10.33
N GLU A 59 -17.37 -4.61 -11.46
CA GLU A 59 -16.32 -3.84 -12.16
C GLU A 59 -16.45 -2.33 -11.93
N ALA A 60 -17.26 -1.89 -10.95
CA ALA A 60 -17.50 -0.47 -10.66
C ALA A 60 -16.19 0.29 -10.37
N TYR A 61 -15.24 -0.34 -9.68
CA TYR A 61 -13.95 0.28 -9.32
C TYR A 61 -12.89 0.20 -10.43
N SER A 62 -13.11 -0.63 -11.46
CA SER A 62 -12.24 -0.69 -12.64
C SER A 62 -12.57 0.36 -13.70
N GLN A 63 -13.44 1.33 -13.39
CA GLN A 63 -13.83 2.39 -14.32
C GLN A 63 -13.00 3.66 -14.07
N PRO A 64 -12.68 4.44 -15.12
CA PRO A 64 -12.09 5.75 -14.93
C PRO A 64 -13.06 6.68 -14.17
N SER A 65 -12.52 7.68 -13.48
CA SER A 65 -13.35 8.70 -12.84
C SER A 65 -14.26 9.38 -13.86
N ALA A 66 -15.46 9.80 -13.43
CA ALA A 66 -16.45 10.39 -14.35
C ALA A 66 -15.97 11.69 -15.01
N ASN A 67 -15.16 12.46 -14.30
CA ASN A 67 -14.55 13.71 -14.74
C ASN A 67 -13.24 13.52 -15.55
N MET A 68 -12.78 12.29 -15.80
CA MET A 68 -11.55 12.04 -16.55
C MET A 68 -11.69 12.50 -18.02
N PRO A 69 -10.82 13.41 -18.50
CA PRO A 69 -10.77 13.82 -19.90
C PRO A 69 -10.56 12.62 -20.82
N PHE A 70 -11.09 12.69 -22.05
CA PHE A 70 -10.96 11.59 -23.00
C PHE A 70 -9.49 11.26 -23.33
N ALA A 71 -8.63 12.29 -23.41
CA ALA A 71 -7.20 12.14 -23.69
C ALA A 71 -6.48 11.27 -22.64
N ASP A 72 -6.86 11.38 -21.37
CA ASP A 72 -6.20 10.69 -20.24
C ASP A 72 -6.70 9.24 -20.06
N ARG A 73 -7.80 8.87 -20.73
CA ARG A 73 -8.36 7.50 -20.61
C ARG A 73 -7.43 6.44 -21.19
N GLY A 74 -6.60 6.81 -22.17
CA GLY A 74 -5.58 5.91 -22.71
C GLY A 74 -4.65 5.42 -21.61
N ASP A 75 -4.09 6.36 -20.84
CA ASP A 75 -3.17 6.08 -19.73
C ASP A 75 -3.86 5.27 -18.62
N PHE A 76 -5.12 5.58 -18.30
CA PHE A 76 -5.91 4.78 -17.35
C PHE A 76 -6.00 3.32 -17.79
N PHE A 77 -6.36 3.06 -19.06
CA PHE A 77 -6.51 1.69 -19.54
C PHE A 77 -5.18 0.96 -19.69
N VAL A 78 -4.10 1.66 -20.03
CA VAL A 78 -2.75 1.11 -20.02
C VAL A 78 -2.34 0.72 -18.60
N GLY A 79 -2.49 1.63 -17.63
CA GLY A 79 -2.20 1.35 -16.22
C GLY A 79 -3.03 0.19 -15.67
N ASN A 80 -4.33 0.15 -15.98
CA ASN A 80 -5.21 -0.97 -15.64
C ASN A 80 -4.77 -2.28 -16.31
N GLY A 81 -4.25 -2.24 -17.54
CA GLY A 81 -3.64 -3.39 -18.21
C GLY A 81 -2.42 -3.91 -17.47
N PHE A 82 -1.54 -3.02 -17.00
CA PHE A 82 -0.39 -3.38 -16.16
C PHE A 82 -0.84 -3.97 -14.81
N PHE A 83 -1.83 -3.38 -14.17
CA PHE A 83 -2.38 -3.83 -12.89
C PHE A 83 -2.95 -5.26 -12.94
N LYS A 84 -3.52 -5.64 -14.09
CA LYS A 84 -4.09 -6.97 -14.34
C LYS A 84 -3.09 -7.96 -14.94
N ARG A 85 -1.90 -7.51 -15.35
CA ARG A 85 -0.91 -8.32 -16.06
C ARG A 85 -0.36 -9.40 -15.14
N LEU A 86 -0.44 -10.64 -15.61
CA LEU A 86 0.19 -11.78 -14.95
C LEU A 86 1.67 -11.82 -15.33
N TRP A 87 2.51 -11.59 -14.34
CA TRP A 87 3.95 -11.76 -14.45
C TRP A 87 4.30 -13.25 -14.48
N VAL A 88 5.28 -13.62 -15.31
CA VAL A 88 5.74 -15.00 -15.51
C VAL A 88 7.25 -15.09 -15.26
N THR A 89 7.69 -16.26 -14.82
CA THR A 89 9.10 -16.54 -14.56
C THR A 89 9.92 -16.39 -15.85
N PRO A 90 11.02 -15.64 -15.84
CA PRO A 90 11.95 -15.58 -16.97
C PRO A 90 12.81 -16.86 -17.07
N PRO A 91 13.29 -17.24 -18.26
CA PRO A 91 12.96 -16.69 -19.57
C PRO A 91 11.55 -17.11 -20.03
N SER A 92 10.83 -16.21 -20.70
CA SER A 92 9.50 -16.48 -21.25
C SER A 92 9.38 -16.01 -22.69
N SER A 93 8.47 -16.63 -23.46
CA SER A 93 8.11 -16.15 -24.80
C SER A 93 7.32 -14.84 -24.78
N THR A 94 6.81 -14.43 -23.60
CA THR A 94 6.11 -13.16 -23.42
C THR A 94 7.02 -12.16 -22.72
N GLU A 95 7.97 -11.59 -23.45
CA GLU A 95 8.96 -10.62 -22.94
C GLU A 95 8.31 -9.42 -22.25
N ALA A 96 7.13 -8.99 -22.72
CA ALA A 96 6.40 -7.89 -22.09
C ALA A 96 5.77 -8.25 -20.73
N ALA A 97 5.85 -9.49 -20.26
CA ALA A 97 5.29 -9.96 -18.99
C ALA A 97 6.24 -10.86 -18.20
N ASP A 98 7.50 -10.98 -18.62
CA ASP A 98 8.51 -11.69 -17.87
C ASP A 98 9.04 -10.84 -16.69
N GLY A 99 9.85 -11.46 -15.84
CA GLY A 99 10.47 -10.78 -14.70
C GLY A 99 9.81 -11.06 -13.35
N LEU A 100 8.87 -12.00 -13.25
CA LEU A 100 8.40 -12.50 -11.95
C LEU A 100 9.61 -12.95 -11.12
N GLY A 101 9.73 -12.43 -9.90
CA GLY A 101 10.85 -12.77 -9.03
C GLY A 101 10.79 -14.20 -8.52
N PRO A 102 11.91 -14.71 -7.95
CA PRO A 102 12.01 -16.10 -7.48
C PRO A 102 11.02 -16.40 -6.35
N LEU A 103 10.76 -15.40 -5.50
CA LEU A 103 9.80 -15.41 -4.39
C LEU A 103 8.76 -14.31 -4.60
N TYR A 104 7.50 -14.59 -4.30
CA TYR A 104 6.39 -13.64 -4.47
C TYR A 104 5.18 -13.99 -3.60
N ASN A 105 4.30 -13.01 -3.37
CA ASN A 105 2.97 -13.23 -2.79
C ASN A 105 1.87 -13.30 -3.86
N ALA A 106 2.06 -12.61 -4.99
CA ALA A 106 1.12 -12.63 -6.10
C ALA A 106 1.80 -12.37 -7.44
N ARG A 107 1.15 -12.83 -8.52
CA ARG A 107 1.66 -12.65 -9.89
C ARG A 107 1.06 -11.44 -10.62
N ALA A 108 0.15 -10.71 -9.99
CA ALA A 108 -0.42 -9.47 -10.52
C ALA A 108 -1.04 -8.66 -9.37
N CYS A 109 -1.05 -7.34 -9.47
CA CYS A 109 -1.62 -6.46 -8.46
C CYS A 109 -3.10 -6.81 -8.18
N GLN A 110 -3.88 -7.08 -9.23
CA GLN A 110 -5.31 -7.46 -9.10
C GLN A 110 -5.54 -8.78 -8.31
N ARG A 111 -4.51 -9.64 -8.15
CA ARG A 111 -4.67 -10.87 -7.36
C ARG A 111 -4.78 -10.59 -5.87
N CYS A 112 -4.13 -9.53 -5.39
CA CYS A 112 -4.29 -9.03 -4.03
C CYS A 112 -5.44 -8.03 -3.94
N HIS A 113 -5.51 -7.12 -4.91
CA HIS A 113 -6.49 -6.03 -4.99
C HIS A 113 -7.67 -6.43 -5.88
N LEU A 114 -8.50 -7.34 -5.39
CA LEU A 114 -9.54 -8.02 -6.15
C LEU A 114 -10.51 -7.02 -6.80
N LYS A 115 -10.44 -6.89 -8.13
CA LYS A 115 -11.21 -5.91 -8.93
C LYS A 115 -11.10 -4.49 -8.39
N ASP A 116 -9.87 -4.08 -8.09
CA ASP A 116 -9.54 -2.76 -7.50
C ASP A 116 -10.13 -2.54 -6.09
N GLY A 117 -10.73 -3.60 -5.52
CA GLY A 117 -11.29 -3.63 -4.18
C GLY A 117 -10.30 -4.11 -3.12
N ARG A 118 -10.83 -4.31 -1.92
CA ARG A 118 -10.09 -4.81 -0.76
C ARG A 118 -9.86 -6.32 -0.89
N GLY A 119 -8.71 -6.78 -0.44
CA GLY A 119 -8.44 -8.20 -0.21
C GLY A 119 -9.23 -8.77 0.97
N HIS A 120 -8.95 -10.01 1.31
CA HIS A 120 -9.52 -10.72 2.45
C HIS A 120 -8.49 -11.66 3.09
N PRO A 121 -8.66 -12.01 4.37
CA PRO A 121 -7.96 -13.15 4.95
C PRO A 121 -8.27 -14.45 4.19
N PRO A 122 -7.32 -15.39 4.09
CA PRO A 122 -7.57 -16.69 3.49
C PRO A 122 -8.62 -17.48 4.29
N ALA A 123 -9.40 -18.30 3.59
CA ALA A 123 -10.14 -19.39 4.25
C ALA A 123 -9.18 -20.48 4.78
N ALA A 124 -9.69 -21.41 5.60
CA ALA A 124 -8.86 -22.41 6.29
C ALA A 124 -8.03 -23.32 5.37
N ASP A 125 -8.50 -23.53 4.13
CA ASP A 125 -7.88 -24.35 3.09
C ASP A 125 -7.42 -23.53 1.87
N GLU A 126 -7.37 -22.20 2.00
CA GLU A 126 -6.95 -21.29 0.95
C GLU A 126 -5.53 -20.78 1.22
N GLU A 127 -4.72 -20.69 0.16
CA GLU A 127 -3.42 -20.03 0.25
C GLU A 127 -3.60 -18.51 0.41
N ALA A 128 -2.78 -17.89 1.24
CA ALA A 128 -2.83 -16.45 1.49
C ALA A 128 -2.26 -15.66 0.29
N VAL A 129 -3.16 -15.14 -0.56
CA VAL A 129 -2.79 -14.30 -1.72
C VAL A 129 -3.04 -12.81 -1.43
N SER A 130 -4.24 -12.45 -0.97
CA SER A 130 -4.62 -11.05 -0.74
C SER A 130 -4.36 -10.55 0.70
N MET A 131 -3.66 -11.37 1.47
CA MET A 131 -3.16 -11.09 2.81
C MET A 131 -1.77 -11.68 2.97
N PHE A 132 -0.85 -10.94 3.60
CA PHE A 132 0.52 -11.39 3.86
C PHE A 132 0.99 -10.97 5.26
N LEU A 133 2.16 -11.43 5.67
CA LEU A 133 2.81 -11.06 6.93
C LEU A 133 4.03 -10.17 6.66
N ARG A 134 4.06 -8.96 7.24
CA ARG A 134 5.33 -8.25 7.43
C ARG A 134 6.08 -8.92 8.56
N LEU A 135 7.38 -9.13 8.35
CA LEU A 135 8.30 -9.73 9.30
C LEU A 135 9.22 -8.65 9.85
N SER A 136 9.45 -8.71 11.15
CA SER A 136 10.38 -7.82 11.81
C SER A 136 10.85 -8.44 13.10
N VAL A 137 11.91 -7.89 13.66
CA VAL A 137 12.46 -8.34 14.93
C VAL A 137 12.85 -7.14 15.80
N PRO A 138 12.84 -7.27 17.13
CA PRO A 138 13.39 -6.23 18.00
C PRO A 138 14.87 -5.91 17.68
N PRO A 139 15.33 -4.66 17.88
CA PRO A 139 16.76 -4.37 17.86
C PRO A 139 17.50 -5.27 18.86
N ALA A 140 18.65 -5.81 18.46
CA ALA A 140 19.45 -6.71 19.27
C ALA A 140 20.06 -6.01 20.50
N ASN A 141 20.23 -4.69 20.45
CA ASN A 141 20.77 -3.88 21.52
C ASN A 141 20.44 -2.39 21.34
N GLU A 142 20.76 -1.58 22.36
CA GLU A 142 20.52 -0.13 22.35
C GLU A 142 21.31 0.61 21.27
N ALA A 143 22.49 0.12 20.88
CA ALA A 143 23.29 0.76 19.83
C ALA A 143 22.63 0.61 18.45
N GLU A 144 22.07 -0.58 18.14
CA GLU A 144 21.24 -0.77 16.95
C GLU A 144 19.97 0.08 17.00
N ALA A 145 19.27 0.08 18.13
CA ALA A 145 18.08 0.91 18.31
C ALA A 145 18.37 2.40 18.11
N GLN A 146 19.52 2.89 18.60
CA GLN A 146 19.97 4.26 18.41
C GLN A 146 20.30 4.54 16.93
N ALA A 147 21.04 3.65 16.27
CA ALA A 147 21.36 3.79 14.85
C ALA A 147 20.09 3.82 13.98
N MET A 148 19.08 3.01 14.32
CA MET A 148 17.78 3.05 13.66
C MET A 148 17.09 4.41 13.85
N ARG A 149 17.06 4.95 15.07
CA ARG A 149 16.47 6.28 15.34
C ARG A 149 17.17 7.39 14.54
N GLU A 150 18.50 7.34 14.45
CA GLU A 150 19.31 8.31 13.71
C GLU A 150 19.05 8.26 12.19
N LYS A 151 18.97 7.06 11.63
CA LYS A 151 18.61 6.85 10.21
C LYS A 151 17.13 7.15 9.95
N GLY A 152 16.29 7.00 10.98
CA GLY A 152 14.84 7.01 10.87
C GLY A 152 14.27 5.67 10.40
N ASP A 153 15.04 4.59 10.54
CA ASP A 153 14.59 3.23 10.28
C ASP A 153 13.57 2.84 11.36
N LYS A 154 12.48 2.21 10.94
CA LYS A 154 11.39 1.84 11.86
C LYS A 154 11.27 0.34 12.11
N VAL A 155 12.01 -0.46 11.35
CA VAL A 155 11.88 -1.91 11.31
C VAL A 155 13.27 -2.51 11.14
N VAL A 156 13.60 -3.51 11.96
CA VAL A 156 14.69 -4.46 11.66
C VAL A 156 14.04 -5.65 10.94
N PRO A 157 14.43 -5.95 9.69
CA PRO A 157 13.95 -7.12 8.98
C PRO A 157 14.29 -8.42 9.74
N GLU A 158 13.51 -9.47 9.51
CA GLU A 158 13.90 -10.81 9.97
C GLU A 158 15.17 -11.24 9.22
N PRO A 159 16.26 -11.68 9.89
CA PRO A 159 17.55 -11.91 9.25
C PRO A 159 17.62 -12.97 8.14
N THR A 160 16.66 -13.89 8.06
CA THR A 160 16.58 -14.98 7.08
C THR A 160 15.54 -14.71 6.01
N TYR A 161 14.39 -14.13 6.39
CA TYR A 161 13.21 -13.96 5.54
C TYR A 161 12.91 -12.50 5.19
N GLY A 162 13.77 -11.56 5.57
CA GLY A 162 13.62 -10.17 5.16
C GLY A 162 12.44 -9.46 5.83
N GLY A 163 11.82 -8.54 5.09
CA GLY A 163 10.77 -7.66 5.62
C GLY A 163 9.35 -8.21 5.46
N GLN A 164 9.17 -9.27 4.67
CA GLN A 164 7.87 -9.79 4.30
C GLN A 164 7.94 -11.28 3.95
N LEU A 165 7.00 -12.07 4.49
CA LEU A 165 6.92 -13.49 4.14
C LEU A 165 6.39 -13.68 2.72
N GLN A 166 7.16 -14.35 1.88
CA GLN A 166 6.81 -14.75 0.51
C GLN A 166 6.19 -16.15 0.48
N ASN A 167 4.86 -16.22 0.32
CA ASN A 167 4.11 -17.48 0.39
C ASN A 167 4.35 -18.41 -0.82
N PHE A 168 4.86 -17.88 -1.93
CA PHE A 168 5.07 -18.63 -3.17
C PHE A 168 6.48 -18.45 -3.71
N ALA A 169 6.89 -19.43 -4.50
CA ALA A 169 8.14 -19.42 -5.24
C ALA A 169 7.90 -19.88 -6.68
N VAL A 170 8.84 -19.58 -7.56
CA VAL A 170 8.87 -20.12 -8.93
C VAL A 170 9.34 -21.59 -8.91
N PRO A 171 9.03 -22.39 -9.94
CA PRO A 171 9.47 -23.78 -9.99
C PRO A 171 10.98 -23.92 -9.81
N GLY A 172 11.40 -24.83 -8.94
CA GLY A 172 12.82 -25.06 -8.63
C GLY A 172 13.30 -24.37 -7.35
N HIS A 173 12.55 -23.40 -6.81
CA HIS A 173 12.88 -22.72 -5.55
C HIS A 173 11.93 -23.15 -4.43
N ALA A 174 12.44 -23.14 -3.20
CA ALA A 174 11.60 -23.28 -2.01
C ALA A 174 10.83 -21.97 -1.78
N ARG A 175 9.58 -22.07 -1.33
CA ARG A 175 8.89 -20.91 -0.74
C ARG A 175 9.43 -20.63 0.65
N GLU A 176 9.27 -19.41 1.14
CA GLU A 176 9.74 -19.04 2.48
C GLU A 176 8.96 -19.73 3.58
N GLY A 177 7.67 -19.93 3.37
CA GLY A 177 6.78 -20.62 4.29
C GLY A 177 5.34 -20.38 3.90
N ARG A 178 4.43 -20.78 4.77
CA ARG A 178 3.00 -20.58 4.60
C ARG A 178 2.44 -19.83 5.79
N MET A 179 1.82 -18.69 5.54
CA MET A 179 1.05 -17.97 6.55
C MET A 179 -0.09 -18.84 7.10
N THR A 180 -0.21 -18.91 8.42
CA THR A 180 -1.33 -19.58 9.11
C THR A 180 -2.13 -18.60 9.96
N ILE A 181 -3.43 -18.88 10.11
CA ILE A 181 -4.33 -18.13 10.99
C ILE A 181 -5.17 -19.13 11.80
N ASP A 182 -5.03 -19.06 13.12
CA ASP A 182 -5.88 -19.78 14.06
C ASP A 182 -6.88 -18.80 14.69
N TYR A 183 -8.12 -19.23 14.88
CA TYR A 183 -9.17 -18.39 15.46
C TYR A 183 -9.67 -18.99 16.77
N GLU A 184 -9.49 -18.25 17.86
CA GLU A 184 -10.09 -18.56 19.16
C GLU A 184 -11.43 -17.82 19.31
N PRO A 185 -12.56 -18.52 19.51
CA PRO A 185 -13.83 -17.85 19.76
C PRO A 185 -13.85 -17.22 21.17
N PHE A 186 -14.44 -16.04 21.30
CA PHE A 186 -14.75 -15.43 22.59
C PHE A 186 -16.09 -14.69 22.51
N GLU A 187 -16.76 -14.50 23.64
CA GLU A 187 -18.02 -13.76 23.70
C GLU A 187 -17.79 -12.32 24.12
N ILE A 188 -18.53 -11.39 23.51
CA ILE A 188 -18.64 -10.01 23.95
C ILE A 188 -20.11 -9.69 24.20
N GLU A 189 -20.39 -9.02 25.32
CA GLU A 189 -21.70 -8.44 25.61
C GLU A 189 -21.66 -6.95 25.22
N PHE A 190 -22.56 -6.53 24.34
CA PHE A 190 -22.73 -5.13 23.96
C PHE A 190 -23.52 -4.36 25.00
N ALA A 191 -23.51 -3.02 24.92
CA ALA A 191 -24.18 -2.14 25.88
C ALA A 191 -25.71 -2.35 25.98
N ASP A 192 -26.33 -2.97 24.98
CA ASP A 192 -27.75 -3.31 24.95
C ASP A 192 -28.05 -4.72 25.51
N GLY A 193 -27.04 -5.43 26.02
CA GLY A 193 -27.12 -6.79 26.54
C GLY A 193 -27.03 -7.89 25.46
N THR A 194 -26.87 -7.52 24.19
CA THR A 194 -26.68 -8.50 23.11
C THR A 194 -25.32 -9.20 23.28
N VAL A 195 -25.32 -10.53 23.35
CA VAL A 195 -24.10 -11.33 23.38
C VAL A 195 -23.77 -11.83 21.97
N GLN A 196 -22.55 -11.56 21.51
CA GLN A 196 -22.07 -11.99 20.21
C GLN A 196 -20.79 -12.80 20.34
N SER A 197 -20.71 -13.91 19.61
CA SER A 197 -19.47 -14.66 19.45
C SER A 197 -18.56 -13.93 18.45
N MET A 198 -17.37 -13.60 18.90
CA MET A 198 -16.28 -12.96 18.19
C MET A 198 -15.12 -13.94 18.01
N ARG A 199 -14.14 -13.58 17.18
CA ARG A 199 -12.95 -14.42 16.93
C ARG A 199 -11.68 -13.63 17.18
N ARG A 200 -10.74 -14.19 17.93
CA ARG A 200 -9.39 -13.67 18.13
C ARG A 200 -8.43 -14.43 17.20
N PRO A 201 -7.85 -13.77 16.18
CA PRO A 201 -6.87 -14.41 15.30
C PRO A 201 -5.49 -14.47 15.95
N THR A 202 -4.83 -15.60 15.81
CA THR A 202 -3.39 -15.79 16.04
C THR A 202 -2.73 -16.11 14.71
N TYR A 203 -1.62 -15.44 14.40
CA TYR A 203 -0.91 -15.58 13.13
C TYR A 203 0.37 -16.37 13.32
N GLY A 204 0.73 -17.18 12.34
CA GLY A 204 1.97 -17.96 12.35
C GLY A 204 2.54 -18.18 10.96
N VAL A 205 3.70 -18.85 10.93
CA VAL A 205 4.35 -19.30 9.70
C VAL A 205 4.62 -20.79 9.84
N ALA A 206 4.04 -21.58 8.94
CA ALA A 206 4.28 -23.00 8.82
C ALA A 206 5.33 -23.29 7.74
N ASP A 207 6.02 -24.42 7.90
CA ASP A 207 6.91 -25.00 6.88
C ASP A 207 8.01 -24.03 6.38
N PRO A 208 8.81 -23.42 7.29
CA PRO A 208 9.83 -22.46 6.91
C PRO A 208 10.89 -23.08 5.99
N GLY A 209 11.05 -22.53 4.79
CA GLY A 209 11.87 -23.10 3.71
C GLY A 209 13.39 -22.92 3.88
N TYR A 210 13.81 -21.94 4.66
CA TYR A 210 15.22 -21.50 4.77
C TYR A 210 15.76 -21.59 6.21
N GLY A 211 15.18 -22.50 7.01
CA GLY A 211 15.56 -22.70 8.42
C GLY A 211 14.73 -21.87 9.40
N PRO A 212 15.03 -21.94 10.71
CA PRO A 212 14.21 -21.28 11.72
C PRO A 212 14.29 -19.75 11.60
N MET A 213 13.14 -19.09 11.83
CA MET A 213 13.09 -17.66 12.11
C MET A 213 13.72 -17.36 13.47
N ARG A 214 14.08 -16.09 13.70
CA ARG A 214 14.42 -15.60 15.04
C ARG A 214 13.27 -15.86 16.02
N GLU A 215 13.59 -16.24 17.26
CA GLU A 215 12.61 -16.65 18.27
C GLU A 215 11.61 -15.53 18.62
N ASP A 216 12.04 -14.29 18.57
CA ASP A 216 11.26 -13.08 18.85
C ASP A 216 10.80 -12.37 17.57
N VAL A 217 10.60 -13.12 16.49
CA VAL A 217 9.98 -12.60 15.26
C VAL A 217 8.60 -12.00 15.58
N MET A 218 8.40 -10.78 15.10
CA MET A 218 7.14 -10.05 15.18
C MET A 218 6.44 -10.13 13.83
N LEU A 219 5.21 -10.65 13.86
CA LEU A 219 4.36 -10.81 12.68
C LEU A 219 3.34 -9.68 12.62
N SER A 220 3.27 -8.98 11.48
CA SER A 220 2.25 -7.95 11.25
C SER A 220 1.40 -8.29 10.01
N PRO A 221 0.18 -8.80 10.20
CA PRO A 221 -0.71 -9.15 9.09
C PRO A 221 -1.19 -7.93 8.30
N ARG A 222 -1.19 -8.03 6.97
CA ARG A 222 -1.63 -7.00 6.04
C ARG A 222 -2.60 -7.57 5.01
N VAL A 223 -3.81 -7.03 4.96
CA VAL A 223 -4.77 -7.32 3.88
C VAL A 223 -4.62 -6.24 2.81
N ALA A 224 -4.65 -6.59 1.53
CA ALA A 224 -4.59 -5.60 0.45
C ALA A 224 -5.71 -4.55 0.58
N SER A 225 -5.34 -3.27 0.57
CA SER A 225 -6.28 -2.14 0.64
C SER A 225 -7.04 -1.95 -0.69
N ALA A 226 -8.18 -1.27 -0.68
CA ALA A 226 -8.84 -0.90 -1.92
C ALA A 226 -8.02 0.13 -2.71
N MET A 227 -8.09 0.09 -4.05
CA MET A 227 -7.38 1.01 -4.94
C MET A 227 -8.16 2.29 -5.24
N ILE A 228 -9.47 2.26 -5.02
CA ILE A 228 -10.33 3.43 -5.25
C ILE A 228 -9.89 4.62 -4.41
N GLY A 229 -9.72 5.77 -5.06
CA GLY A 229 -9.46 7.04 -4.37
C GLY A 229 -8.02 7.27 -3.94
N LEU A 230 -7.05 6.38 -4.23
CA LEU A 230 -5.65 6.61 -3.85
C LEU A 230 -5.07 7.91 -4.43
N GLY A 231 -5.40 8.25 -5.68
CA GLY A 231 -5.03 9.54 -6.29
C GLY A 231 -5.65 10.75 -5.57
N LEU A 232 -6.87 10.60 -5.06
CA LEU A 232 -7.52 11.65 -4.25
C LEU A 232 -6.83 11.78 -2.88
N LEU A 233 -6.42 10.67 -2.28
CA LEU A 233 -5.66 10.66 -1.03
C LEU A 233 -4.27 11.31 -1.19
N GLU A 234 -3.59 11.08 -2.32
CA GLU A 234 -2.33 11.76 -2.63
C GLU A 234 -2.51 13.26 -2.78
N ALA A 235 -3.65 13.68 -3.36
CA ALA A 235 -3.99 15.09 -3.58
C ALA A 235 -4.36 15.85 -2.30
N ILE A 236 -4.61 15.17 -1.17
CA ILE A 236 -4.85 15.84 0.12
C ILE A 236 -3.60 16.61 0.52
N ALA A 237 -3.74 17.91 0.79
CA ALA A 237 -2.61 18.75 1.16
C ALA A 237 -1.92 18.23 2.43
N GLY A 238 -0.58 18.25 2.44
CA GLY A 238 0.19 17.69 3.55
C GLY A 238 0.04 18.49 4.84
N GLU A 239 -0.20 19.79 4.74
CA GLU A 239 -0.49 20.64 5.90
C GLU A 239 -1.81 20.27 6.58
N ASP A 240 -2.83 19.86 5.83
CA ASP A 240 -4.14 19.49 6.40
C ASP A 240 -4.03 18.23 7.27
N ILE A 241 -3.19 17.27 6.87
CA ILE A 241 -2.94 16.06 7.67
C ILE A 241 -2.11 16.40 8.91
N ARG A 242 -1.08 17.25 8.77
CA ARG A 242 -0.23 17.64 9.90
C ARG A 242 -0.98 18.50 10.92
N ALA A 243 -1.93 19.33 10.47
CA ALA A 243 -2.78 20.13 11.33
C ALA A 243 -3.71 19.29 12.22
N LYS A 244 -3.96 18.03 11.84
CA LYS A 244 -4.74 17.06 12.64
C LYS A 244 -3.89 16.19 13.55
N ALA A 245 -2.56 16.41 13.60
CA ALA A 245 -1.73 15.70 14.55
C ALA A 245 -1.95 16.28 15.95
N ASP A 246 -2.32 15.42 16.89
CA ASP A 246 -2.43 15.75 18.31
C ASP A 246 -1.56 14.77 19.12
N PRO A 247 -0.23 14.93 19.11
CA PRO A 247 0.68 13.98 19.77
C PRO A 247 0.51 13.91 21.29
N GLU A 248 -0.07 14.94 21.91
CA GLU A 248 -0.15 15.11 23.37
C GLU A 248 -1.60 15.04 23.88
N ASP A 249 -2.56 14.64 23.04
CA ASP A 249 -4.00 14.53 23.40
C ASP A 249 -4.53 15.82 24.05
N ALA A 250 -4.28 16.95 23.36
CA ALA A 250 -4.57 18.29 23.85
C ALA A 250 -6.07 18.57 23.98
N ASP A 251 -6.91 17.86 23.23
CA ASP A 251 -8.38 17.96 23.35
C ASP A 251 -8.99 16.95 24.34
N GLY A 252 -8.20 15.98 24.81
CA GLY A 252 -8.59 15.03 25.84
C GLY A 252 -9.61 13.99 25.38
N ASP A 253 -9.67 13.71 24.07
CA ASP A 253 -10.54 12.68 23.51
C ASP A 253 -9.95 11.26 23.62
N GLY A 254 -8.69 11.16 24.06
CA GLY A 254 -7.96 9.90 24.24
C GLY A 254 -7.15 9.47 23.00
N VAL A 255 -7.04 10.31 21.97
CA VAL A 255 -6.38 10.01 20.69
C VAL A 255 -5.12 10.84 20.50
N SER A 256 -3.96 10.24 20.79
CA SER A 256 -2.65 10.89 20.57
C SER A 256 -2.12 10.73 19.13
N GLY A 257 -2.82 11.30 18.14
CA GLY A 257 -2.51 11.14 16.71
C GLY A 257 -1.17 11.76 16.28
N ARG A 258 -0.33 10.99 15.56
CA ARG A 258 0.97 11.46 15.04
C ARG A 258 1.06 11.31 13.53
N ALA A 259 1.38 12.41 12.83
CA ALA A 259 1.71 12.36 11.42
C ALA A 259 3.02 11.56 11.20
N GLN A 260 2.97 10.57 10.33
CA GLN A 260 4.13 9.75 10.02
C GLN A 260 4.95 10.37 8.88
N GLU A 261 6.25 10.54 9.09
CA GLU A 261 7.22 10.84 8.03
C GLU A 261 7.96 9.56 7.62
N VAL A 262 8.20 9.38 6.32
CA VAL A 262 8.88 8.23 5.70
C VAL A 262 9.83 8.71 4.61
N TRP A 263 10.86 7.94 4.30
CA TRP A 263 11.71 8.22 3.15
C TRP A 263 10.95 7.91 1.86
N SER A 264 10.96 8.83 0.90
CA SER A 264 10.39 8.62 -0.43
C SER A 264 11.53 8.47 -1.44
N HIS A 265 11.56 7.35 -2.14
CA HIS A 265 12.49 7.12 -3.24
C HIS A 265 12.15 8.01 -4.42
N ALA A 266 10.85 8.18 -4.71
CA ALA A 266 10.36 9.04 -5.77
C ALA A 266 10.73 10.53 -5.56
N LEU A 267 10.70 11.01 -4.32
CA LEU A 267 11.02 12.41 -3.99
C LEU A 267 12.47 12.64 -3.54
N GLY A 268 13.23 11.58 -3.26
CA GLY A 268 14.60 11.64 -2.75
C GLY A 268 14.75 12.31 -1.39
N ARG A 269 13.70 12.30 -0.55
CA ARG A 269 13.68 12.96 0.76
C ARG A 269 12.63 12.36 1.69
N LYS A 270 12.69 12.70 2.98
CA LYS A 270 11.58 12.43 3.92
C LYS A 270 10.33 13.22 3.52
N ALA A 271 9.19 12.54 3.55
CA ALA A 271 7.89 13.09 3.22
C ALA A 271 6.78 12.42 4.06
N LEU A 272 5.60 13.04 4.05
CA LEU A 272 4.44 12.54 4.77
C LEU A 272 4.04 11.17 4.22
N GLY A 273 4.01 10.17 5.08
CA GLY A 273 3.47 8.86 4.78
C GLY A 273 1.96 8.90 4.60
N ARG A 274 1.45 8.21 3.58
CA ARG A 274 0.02 8.21 3.20
C ARG A 274 -0.52 6.83 2.87
N PHE A 275 0.32 5.98 2.29
CA PHE A 275 -0.12 4.71 1.72
C PHE A 275 0.29 3.51 2.58
N GLY A 276 -0.49 2.43 2.45
CA GLY A 276 -0.40 1.26 3.31
C GLY A 276 -1.00 1.48 4.70
N TRP A 277 -1.23 0.38 5.41
CA TRP A 277 -1.90 0.37 6.73
C TRP A 277 -1.20 1.15 7.84
N LYS A 278 0.10 1.43 7.67
CA LYS A 278 0.89 2.21 8.62
C LYS A 278 1.49 3.45 7.96
N ALA A 279 0.89 3.95 6.87
CA ALA A 279 1.40 5.12 6.15
C ALA A 279 2.88 4.97 5.74
N GLY A 280 3.29 3.76 5.32
CA GLY A 280 4.68 3.39 5.05
C GLY A 280 5.29 4.09 3.83
N ASN A 281 4.45 4.53 2.90
CA ASN A 281 4.88 5.13 1.63
C ASN A 281 4.29 6.52 1.47
N ALA A 282 5.07 7.45 0.89
CA ALA A 282 4.67 8.85 0.76
C ALA A 282 3.86 9.12 -0.50
N THR A 283 4.19 8.45 -1.61
CA THR A 283 3.58 8.68 -2.92
C THR A 283 2.99 7.40 -3.50
N ILE A 284 2.09 7.53 -4.48
CA ILE A 284 1.61 6.37 -5.25
C ILE A 284 2.76 5.69 -5.98
N ALA A 285 3.75 6.47 -6.44
CA ALA A 285 4.95 5.94 -7.09
C ALA A 285 5.75 5.05 -6.13
N ASP A 286 6.03 5.51 -4.91
CA ASP A 286 6.71 4.70 -3.88
C ASP A 286 5.91 3.42 -3.58
N GLN A 287 4.60 3.56 -3.32
CA GLN A 287 3.73 2.42 -3.01
C GLN A 287 3.68 1.38 -4.14
N SER A 288 3.61 1.83 -5.40
CA SER A 288 3.54 0.94 -6.56
C SER A 288 4.87 0.25 -6.82
N SER A 289 5.97 0.99 -6.70
CA SER A 289 7.32 0.46 -6.91
C SER A 289 7.73 -0.54 -5.83
N GLU A 290 7.42 -0.26 -4.56
CA GLU A 290 7.70 -1.20 -3.47
C GLU A 290 6.79 -2.43 -3.51
N ALA A 291 5.53 -2.31 -3.92
CA ALA A 291 4.65 -3.47 -4.11
C ALA A 291 5.09 -4.34 -5.31
N LEU A 292 5.55 -3.73 -6.39
CA LEU A 292 6.05 -4.46 -7.56
C LEU A 292 7.30 -5.29 -7.20
N ASP A 293 8.18 -4.76 -6.36
CA ASP A 293 9.36 -5.44 -5.86
C ASP A 293 9.02 -6.46 -4.76
N GLY A 294 8.37 -6.03 -3.68
CA GLY A 294 8.12 -6.86 -2.50
C GLY A 294 7.01 -7.90 -2.65
N ASP A 295 5.97 -7.66 -3.46
CA ASP A 295 4.84 -8.59 -3.59
C ASP A 295 4.95 -9.51 -4.83
N ILE A 296 5.64 -9.04 -5.88
CA ILE A 296 5.76 -9.73 -7.18
C ILE A 296 7.22 -10.12 -7.48
N GLY A 297 8.21 -9.48 -6.84
CA GLY A 297 9.63 -9.75 -7.08
C GLY A 297 10.18 -9.08 -8.35
N VAL A 298 9.52 -8.04 -8.87
CA VAL A 298 9.91 -7.34 -10.09
C VAL A 298 10.61 -6.02 -9.74
N SER A 299 11.91 -5.93 -10.04
CA SER A 299 12.68 -4.70 -9.86
C SER A 299 12.18 -3.55 -10.76
N ASN A 300 12.45 -2.31 -10.35
CA ASN A 300 12.08 -1.12 -11.09
C ASN A 300 13.04 0.06 -10.81
N PRO A 301 12.97 1.18 -11.55
CA PRO A 301 13.93 2.28 -11.39
C PRO A 301 13.98 2.91 -9.98
N LEU A 302 12.91 2.82 -9.18
CA LEU A 302 12.90 3.33 -7.80
C LEU A 302 13.39 2.27 -6.79
N VAL A 303 13.14 1.00 -7.08
CA VAL A 303 13.55 -0.15 -6.26
C VAL A 303 14.29 -1.16 -7.17
N PRO A 304 15.58 -0.92 -7.46
CA PRO A 304 16.31 -1.66 -8.48
C PRO A 304 16.94 -2.95 -7.93
N PHE A 305 16.17 -3.77 -7.21
CA PHE A 305 16.63 -5.03 -6.62
C PHE A 305 16.17 -6.22 -7.47
N PRO A 306 16.99 -6.73 -8.41
CA PRO A 306 16.58 -7.83 -9.30
C PRO A 306 16.37 -9.17 -8.58
N TRP A 307 16.72 -9.25 -7.29
CA TRP A 307 16.48 -10.39 -6.41
C TRP A 307 15.22 -10.21 -5.53
N GLY A 308 14.47 -9.12 -5.67
CA GLY A 308 13.29 -8.82 -4.83
C GLY A 308 13.64 -8.77 -3.34
N ASP A 309 12.79 -9.39 -2.50
CA ASP A 309 12.96 -9.46 -1.04
C ASP A 309 13.91 -10.60 -0.58
N CYS A 310 14.57 -11.30 -1.50
CA CYS A 310 15.51 -12.37 -1.14
C CYS A 310 16.68 -11.83 -0.29
N THR A 311 17.05 -12.59 0.75
CA THR A 311 18.20 -12.33 1.60
C THR A 311 19.41 -13.17 1.22
N GLU A 312 20.59 -12.82 1.73
CA GLU A 312 21.82 -13.60 1.55
C GLU A 312 21.73 -15.03 2.11
N ARG A 313 20.75 -15.32 2.98
CA ARG A 313 20.53 -16.66 3.55
C ARG A 313 19.68 -17.56 2.65
N GLN A 314 19.08 -17.02 1.59
CA GLN A 314 18.24 -17.73 0.64
C GLN A 314 19.06 -18.03 -0.62
N THR A 315 19.90 -19.04 -0.54
CA THR A 315 20.96 -19.32 -1.54
C THR A 315 20.52 -20.22 -2.70
N ASP A 316 19.27 -20.68 -2.67
CA ASP A 316 18.74 -21.75 -3.51
C ASP A 316 18.16 -21.22 -4.83
#